data_AF-A0AAE4DVI7-F1
#
_entry.id   AF-A0AAE4DVI7-F1
#
_cell.length_a   1.000
_cell.length_b   1.000
_cell.length_c   1.000
_cell.angle_alpha   90.00
_cell.angle_beta   90.00
_cell.angle_gamma   90.00
#
_symmetry.space_group_name_H-M   'P 1'
#
loop_
_entity.id
_entity.type
_entity.pdbx_description
1 polymer ?
#
loop_
_entity_poly.entity_id
_entity_poly.type
_entity_poly.pdbx_seq_one_letter_code
_entity_poly.pdbx_strand_id
1 'polypeptide(L)'
;MKLFEMEGFLRGKCLPGDMKVNETNAEYLVRKFAEADAKCAALAAENAGLNAFVDALLSIAWQGGSSDGAEIQDLALKHGLLHQEVYSSDEHETLVDDPGNFEDGDPVYFRVETQATDAFLAEVRAQGVEMFAAWNDKHIKKGVDHKESLTAVSHAARGFAALLRKGVQS
;
A
#
# COMPACT_ATOMS: atom_id res chain seq x y z
N MET A 1 4.52 -1.02 -15.69
CA MET A 1 4.85 -1.30 -17.10
C MET A 1 4.44 -2.74 -17.39
N LYS A 2 3.61 -2.98 -18.40
CA LYS A 2 3.16 -4.34 -18.78
C LYS A 2 4.25 -5.05 -19.58
N LEU A 3 4.23 -6.38 -19.62
CA LEU A 3 5.27 -7.20 -20.28
C LEU A 3 5.56 -6.76 -21.73
N PHE A 4 4.51 -6.45 -22.52
CA PHE A 4 4.67 -6.00 -23.90
C PHE A 4 5.30 -4.59 -24.01
N GLU A 5 5.03 -3.71 -23.05
CA GLU A 5 5.65 -2.38 -22.98
C GLU A 5 7.13 -2.50 -22.60
N MET A 6 7.44 -3.42 -21.68
CA MET A 6 8.82 -3.75 -21.33
C MET A 6 9.58 -4.28 -22.54
N GLU A 7 9.01 -5.23 -23.28
CA GLU A 7 9.63 -5.74 -24.51
C GLU A 7 9.81 -4.64 -25.56
N GLY A 8 8.82 -3.77 -25.73
CA GLY A 8 8.91 -2.63 -26.63
C GLY A 8 10.06 -1.71 -26.26
N PHE A 9 10.19 -1.36 -24.98
CA PHE A 9 11.25 -0.52 -24.46
C PHE A 9 12.64 -1.16 -24.63
N LEU A 10 12.78 -2.42 -24.23
CA LEU A 10 14.05 -3.16 -24.31
C LEU A 10 14.51 -3.37 -25.77
N ARG A 11 13.58 -3.42 -26.72
CA ARG A 11 13.89 -3.51 -28.16
C ARG A 11 13.98 -2.14 -28.85
N GLY A 12 13.87 -1.03 -28.11
CA GLY A 12 13.95 0.33 -28.67
C GLY A 12 12.75 0.74 -29.53
N LYS A 13 11.60 0.07 -29.38
CA LYS A 13 10.36 0.35 -30.13
C LYS A 13 9.46 1.41 -29.48
N CYS A 14 9.63 1.68 -28.20
CA CYS A 14 8.91 2.73 -27.47
C CYS A 14 9.75 3.26 -26.30
N LEU A 15 9.36 4.43 -25.78
CA LEU A 15 9.90 5.00 -24.54
C LEU A 15 8.80 5.04 -23.45
N PRO A 16 9.14 4.77 -22.19
CA PRO A 16 8.20 4.90 -21.08
C PRO A 16 7.77 6.36 -20.89
N GLY A 17 6.47 6.58 -20.70
CA GLY A 17 5.92 7.94 -20.54
C GLY A 17 6.36 8.66 -19.26
N ASP A 18 6.87 7.92 -18.27
CA ASP A 18 7.38 8.43 -16.99
C ASP A 18 8.91 8.49 -16.92
N MET A 19 9.58 8.40 -18.08
CA MET A 19 11.00 8.65 -18.21
C MET A 19 11.27 10.15 -18.07
N LYS A 20 12.27 10.51 -17.26
CA LYS A 20 12.63 11.91 -17.03
C LYS A 20 13.41 12.47 -18.22
N VAL A 21 13.37 13.79 -18.41
CA VAL A 21 14.20 14.47 -19.41
C VAL A 21 15.68 14.23 -19.08
N ASN A 22 16.46 13.85 -20.09
CA ASN A 22 17.88 13.49 -19.99
C ASN A 22 18.18 12.25 -19.14
N GLU A 23 17.18 11.42 -18.81
CA GLU A 23 17.40 10.11 -18.17
C GLU A 23 17.73 9.07 -19.24
N THR A 24 18.85 8.37 -19.07
CA THR A 24 19.22 7.25 -19.93
C THR A 24 18.35 6.01 -19.64
N ASN A 25 18.29 5.07 -20.58
CA ASN A 25 17.56 3.82 -20.37
C ASN A 25 18.06 3.05 -19.14
N ALA A 26 19.38 3.07 -18.89
CA ALA A 26 19.97 2.41 -17.73
C ALA A 26 19.55 3.09 -16.42
N GLU A 27 19.61 4.42 -16.36
CA GLU A 27 19.17 5.18 -15.18
C GLU A 27 17.68 4.98 -14.90
N TYR A 28 16.84 4.97 -15.94
CA TYR A 28 15.41 4.67 -15.82
C TYR A 28 15.16 3.29 -15.19
N LEU A 29 15.84 2.25 -15.69
CA LEU A 29 15.70 0.89 -15.17
C LEU A 29 16.17 0.78 -13.72
N VAL A 30 17.34 1.33 -13.40
CA VAL A 30 17.89 1.35 -12.04
C VAL A 30 16.92 2.03 -11.08
N ARG A 31 16.35 3.17 -11.47
CA ARG A 31 15.34 3.86 -10.67
C ARG A 31 14.10 3.00 -10.46
N LYS A 32 13.59 2.33 -11.51
CA LYS A 32 12.40 1.49 -11.39
C LYS A 32 12.60 0.25 -10.54
N PHE A 33 13.78 -0.37 -10.60
CA PHE A 33 14.12 -1.46 -9.70
C PHE A 33 14.25 -0.97 -8.26
N ALA A 34 14.91 0.16 -8.02
CA ALA A 34 14.99 0.74 -6.69
C ALA A 34 13.60 1.12 -6.12
N GLU A 35 12.70 1.68 -6.93
CA GLU A 35 11.31 1.95 -6.54
C GLU A 35 10.54 0.67 -6.18
N ALA A 36 10.76 -0.43 -6.90
CA ALA A 36 10.13 -1.71 -6.61
C ALA A 36 10.71 -2.37 -5.35
N ASP A 37 12.03 -2.38 -5.22
CA ASP A 37 12.75 -2.91 -4.05
C ASP A 37 12.36 -2.15 -2.78
N ALA A 38 12.24 -0.82 -2.85
CA ALA A 38 11.80 0.00 -1.73
C ALA A 38 10.37 -0.35 -1.28
N LYS A 39 9.44 -0.58 -2.22
CA LYS A 39 8.06 -1.02 -1.89
C LYS A 39 8.05 -2.39 -1.22
N CYS A 40 8.83 -3.33 -1.74
CA CYS A 40 8.96 -4.66 -1.15
C CYS A 40 9.60 -4.61 0.23
N ALA A 41 10.64 -3.78 0.42
CA ALA A 41 11.30 -3.59 1.70
C ALA A 41 10.37 -2.96 2.74
N ALA A 42 9.57 -1.96 2.36
CA ALA A 42 8.59 -1.34 3.26
C ALA A 42 7.52 -2.33 3.72
N LEU A 43 6.93 -3.09 2.78
CA LEU A 43 5.95 -4.12 3.11
C LEU A 43 6.55 -5.24 3.97
N ALA A 44 7.81 -5.63 3.70
CA ALA A 44 8.51 -6.61 4.51
C ALA A 44 8.79 -6.09 5.94
N ALA A 45 9.12 -4.82 6.10
CA ALA A 45 9.34 -4.20 7.40
C ALA A 45 8.05 -4.15 8.24
N GLU A 46 6.92 -3.73 7.65
CA GLU A 46 5.61 -3.78 8.32
C GLU A 46 5.25 -5.20 8.78
N ASN A 47 5.43 -6.19 7.91
CA ASN A 47 5.16 -7.59 8.24
C ASN A 47 6.14 -8.15 9.28
N ALA A 48 7.41 -7.70 9.29
CA ALA A 48 8.41 -8.14 10.26
C ALA A 48 8.04 -7.69 11.68
N GLY A 49 7.54 -6.46 11.86
CA GLY A 49 7.06 -5.98 13.16
C GLY A 49 5.89 -6.81 13.70
N LEU A 50 4.91 -7.08 12.84
CA LEU A 50 3.74 -7.91 13.18
C LEU A 50 4.15 -9.35 13.55
N ASN A 51 5.00 -9.98 12.74
CA ASN A 51 5.46 -11.34 13.01
C ASN A 51 6.26 -11.42 14.31
N ALA A 52 7.17 -10.47 14.55
CA ALA A 52 8.00 -10.47 15.75
C ALA A 52 7.17 -10.27 17.03
N PHE A 53 6.11 -9.44 16.97
CA PHE A 53 5.16 -9.28 18.07
C PHE A 53 4.39 -10.59 18.36
N VAL A 54 3.90 -11.25 17.31
CA VAL A 54 3.20 -12.55 17.44
C VAL A 54 4.14 -13.61 18.00
N ASP A 55 5.37 -13.71 17.48
CA ASP A 55 6.37 -14.67 17.96
C ASP A 55 6.70 -14.46 19.45
N ALA A 56 6.78 -13.21 19.90
CA ALA A 56 7.02 -12.89 21.30
C ALA A 56 5.85 -13.37 22.20
N LEU A 57 4.59 -13.10 21.81
CA LEU A 57 3.42 -13.57 22.55
C LEU A 57 3.32 -15.11 22.56
N LEU A 58 3.58 -15.77 21.42
CA LEU A 58 3.61 -17.24 21.34
C LEU A 58 4.69 -17.83 22.24
N SER A 59 5.87 -17.20 22.30
CA SER A 59 6.96 -17.63 23.17
C SER A 59 6.58 -17.54 24.66
N ILE A 60 5.92 -16.46 25.07
CA ILE A 60 5.39 -16.31 26.44
C ILE A 60 4.40 -17.43 26.75
N ALA A 61 3.47 -17.70 25.83
CA ALA A 61 2.48 -18.76 26.00
C ALA A 61 3.13 -20.16 26.08
N TRP A 62 4.10 -20.47 25.22
CA TRP A 62 4.80 -21.76 25.23
C TRP A 62 5.63 -21.99 26.50
N GLN A 63 6.11 -20.92 27.14
CA GLN A 63 6.83 -20.98 28.40
C GLN A 63 5.90 -21.08 29.62
N GLY A 64 4.58 -21.10 29.40
CA GLY A 64 3.59 -21.08 30.48
C GLY A 64 3.48 -19.72 31.19
N GLY A 65 3.97 -18.65 30.56
CA GLY A 65 3.84 -17.29 31.04
C GLY A 65 2.45 -16.72 30.78
N SER A 66 2.17 -15.59 31.42
CA SER A 66 1.02 -14.73 31.16
C SER A 66 1.52 -13.34 30.79
N SER A 67 0.79 -12.63 29.94
CA SER A 67 1.00 -11.21 29.73
C SER A 67 -0.22 -10.40 30.14
N ASP A 68 0.00 -9.32 30.87
CA ASP A 68 -1.04 -8.33 31.12
C ASP A 68 -1.10 -7.26 30.01
N GLY A 69 -2.05 -6.34 30.12
CA GLY A 69 -2.24 -5.28 29.12
C GLY A 69 -1.05 -4.33 28.99
N ALA A 70 -0.33 -4.07 30.07
CA ALA A 70 0.83 -3.18 30.06
C ALA A 70 2.02 -3.85 29.34
N GLU A 71 2.26 -5.14 29.61
CA GLU A 71 3.31 -5.90 28.93
C GLU A 71 3.03 -6.04 27.43
N ILE A 72 1.76 -6.23 27.04
CA ILE A 72 1.35 -6.27 25.64
C ILE A 72 1.60 -4.91 24.96
N GLN A 73 1.28 -3.81 25.65
CA GLN A 73 1.51 -2.45 25.14
C GLN A 73 3.00 -2.17 24.92
N ASP A 74 3.85 -2.47 25.90
CA ASP A 74 5.31 -2.32 25.79
C ASP A 74 5.89 -3.17 24.65
N LEU A 75 5.40 -4.39 24.49
CA LEU A 75 5.81 -5.27 23.40
C LEU A 75 5.38 -4.70 22.04
N ALA A 76 4.18 -4.14 21.94
CA ALA A 76 3.70 -3.51 20.72
C ALA A 76 4.50 -2.25 20.35
N LEU A 77 4.88 -1.42 21.32
CA LEU A 77 5.79 -0.28 21.13
C LEU A 77 7.17 -0.75 20.64
N LYS A 78 7.74 -1.77 21.28
CA LYS A 78 9.04 -2.35 20.91
C LYS A 78 9.08 -2.87 19.48
N HIS A 79 7.96 -3.40 18.99
CA HIS A 79 7.85 -3.94 17.63
C HIS A 79 7.30 -2.91 16.61
N GLY A 80 7.16 -1.64 16.99
CA GLY A 80 6.73 -0.57 16.10
C GLY A 80 5.27 -0.69 15.65
N LEU A 81 4.42 -1.35 16.44
CA LEU A 81 2.99 -1.49 16.17
C LEU A 81 2.17 -0.37 16.82
N LEU A 82 2.71 0.22 17.89
CA LEU A 82 2.19 1.43 18.52
C LEU A 82 3.24 2.53 18.46
N HIS A 83 2.78 3.77 18.45
CA HIS A 83 3.58 4.93 18.87
C HIS A 83 2.88 5.62 20.03
N GLN A 84 3.68 6.30 20.84
CA GLN A 84 3.23 7.07 21.98
C GLN A 84 3.25 8.55 21.63
N GLU A 85 2.18 9.25 21.99
CA GLU A 85 2.06 10.70 21.92
C GLU A 85 1.68 11.25 23.30
N VAL A 86 1.79 12.58 23.44
CA VAL A 86 1.40 13.29 24.65
C VAL A 86 0.02 13.87 24.41
N TYR A 87 -0.94 13.50 25.26
CA TYR A 87 -2.30 13.95 25.13
C TYR A 87 -2.39 15.47 25.23
N SER A 88 -3.20 16.01 24.32
CA SER A 88 -3.67 17.38 24.32
C SER A 88 -5.10 17.34 23.81
N SER A 89 -6.02 17.98 24.53
CA SER A 89 -7.43 18.07 24.11
C SER A 89 -7.59 18.60 22.69
N ASP A 90 -6.74 19.54 22.26
CA ASP A 90 -6.84 20.16 20.93
C ASP A 90 -6.54 19.19 19.78
N GLU A 91 -5.66 18.21 20.02
CA GLU A 91 -5.19 17.27 18.99
C GLU A 91 -5.87 15.89 19.07
N HIS A 92 -6.23 15.45 20.28
CA HIS A 92 -6.55 14.05 20.55
C HIS A 92 -7.98 13.78 21.01
N GLU A 93 -8.79 14.81 21.32
CA GLU A 93 -10.15 14.63 21.87
C GLU A 93 -11.03 13.72 21.00
N THR A 94 -10.88 13.79 19.67
CA THR A 94 -11.64 12.94 18.73
C THR A 94 -10.92 11.65 18.33
N LEU A 95 -9.70 11.43 18.82
CA LEU A 95 -8.84 10.30 18.47
C LEU A 95 -8.83 9.21 19.55
N VAL A 96 -9.36 9.50 20.74
CA VAL A 96 -9.45 8.57 21.87
C VAL A 96 -10.92 8.23 22.18
N ASP A 97 -11.17 7.02 22.68
CA ASP A 97 -12.54 6.54 22.95
C ASP A 97 -13.20 7.25 24.15
N ASP A 98 -12.41 7.65 25.16
CA ASP A 98 -12.88 8.33 26.37
C ASP A 98 -11.95 9.50 26.74
N PRO A 99 -12.11 10.67 26.09
CA PRO A 99 -11.24 11.83 26.32
C PRO A 99 -11.34 12.38 27.74
N GLY A 100 -12.44 12.10 28.46
CA GLY A 100 -12.64 12.54 29.85
C GLY A 100 -11.74 11.83 30.85
N ASN A 101 -11.05 10.76 30.43
CA ASN A 101 -10.13 9.99 31.25
C ASN A 101 -8.66 10.45 31.12
N PHE A 102 -8.38 11.47 30.31
CA PHE A 102 -7.02 11.98 30.08
C PHE A 102 -6.90 13.44 30.50
N GLU A 103 -5.78 13.78 31.13
CA GLU A 103 -5.33 15.15 31.37
C GLU A 103 -4.25 15.54 30.35
N ASP A 104 -4.16 16.83 30.01
CA ASP A 104 -3.10 17.34 29.14
C ASP A 104 -1.72 16.96 29.71
N GLY A 105 -0.92 16.25 28.92
CA GLY A 105 0.36 15.69 29.36
C GLY A 105 0.35 14.17 29.56
N ASP A 106 -0.81 13.52 29.62
CA ASP A 106 -0.90 12.07 29.76
C ASP A 106 -0.40 11.32 28.53
N PRO A 107 0.17 10.11 28.68
CA PRO A 107 0.57 9.30 27.54
C PRO A 107 -0.64 8.69 26.84
N VAL A 108 -0.73 8.87 25.53
CA VAL A 108 -1.69 8.17 24.65
C VAL A 108 -0.97 7.35 23.61
N TYR A 109 -1.60 6.25 23.19
CA TYR A 109 -0.99 5.27 22.30
C TYR A 109 -1.86 5.05 21.09
N PHE A 110 -1.25 5.18 19.91
CA PHE A 110 -1.93 5.00 18.64
C PHE A 110 -1.28 3.89 17.84
N ARG A 111 -2.10 3.17 17.09
CA ARG A 111 -1.62 2.14 16.18
C ARG A 111 -0.89 2.79 15.02
N VAL A 112 0.32 2.29 14.73
CA VAL A 112 1.08 2.71 13.55
C VAL A 112 0.32 2.29 12.30
N GLU A 113 0.09 3.25 11.40
CA GLU A 113 -0.55 3.00 10.11
C GLU A 113 0.27 2.04 9.24
N THR A 114 -0.41 1.19 8.48
CA THR A 114 0.22 0.22 7.57
C THR A 114 0.21 0.72 6.13
N GLN A 115 0.89 1.84 5.88
CA GLN A 115 0.84 2.55 4.61
C GLN A 115 1.38 1.72 3.43
N ALA A 116 2.40 0.88 3.63
CA ALA A 116 2.91 0.00 2.59
C ALA A 116 1.91 -1.10 2.24
N THR A 117 1.21 -1.64 3.24
CA THR A 117 0.12 -2.59 3.06
C THR A 117 -1.05 -1.95 2.29
N ASP A 118 -1.46 -0.74 2.65
CA ASP A 118 -2.54 -0.02 1.96
C ASP A 118 -2.18 0.31 0.51
N ALA A 119 -0.95 0.79 0.28
CA ALA A 119 -0.43 1.03 -1.06
C ALA A 119 -0.37 -0.26 -1.90
N PHE A 120 0.03 -1.39 -1.29
CA PHE A 120 0.03 -2.69 -1.93
C PHE A 120 -1.39 -3.13 -2.33
N LEU A 121 -2.36 -3.02 -1.42
CA LEU A 121 -3.76 -3.36 -1.70
C LEU A 121 -4.36 -2.47 -2.79
N ALA A 122 -4.02 -1.18 -2.79
CA ALA A 122 -4.44 -0.25 -3.84
C ALA A 122 -3.88 -0.66 -5.21
N GLU A 123 -2.61 -1.08 -5.27
CA GLU A 123 -1.99 -1.62 -6.50
C GLU A 123 -2.67 -2.92 -6.95
N VAL A 124 -2.95 -3.86 -6.04
CA VAL A 124 -3.65 -5.11 -6.36
C VAL A 124 -5.04 -4.84 -6.94
N ARG A 125 -5.80 -3.91 -6.34
CA ARG A 125 -7.11 -3.49 -6.87
C ARG A 125 -6.97 -2.85 -8.25
N ALA A 126 -5.99 -1.97 -8.43
CA ALA A 126 -5.71 -1.33 -9.72
C ALA A 126 -5.37 -2.37 -10.82
N GLN A 127 -4.56 -3.38 -10.48
CA GLN A 127 -4.23 -4.48 -11.38
C GLN A 127 -5.47 -5.28 -11.77
N GLY A 128 -6.36 -5.59 -10.83
CA GLY A 128 -7.64 -6.24 -11.12
C GLY A 128 -8.49 -5.46 -12.14
N VAL A 129 -8.58 -4.14 -11.97
CA VAL A 129 -9.30 -3.27 -12.91
C VAL A 129 -8.63 -3.23 -14.29
N GLU A 130 -7.29 -3.20 -14.34
CA GLU A 130 -6.56 -3.28 -15.60
C GLU A 130 -6.71 -4.62 -16.32
N MET A 131 -6.80 -5.72 -15.56
CA MET A 131 -7.09 -7.05 -16.10
C MET A 131 -8.48 -7.07 -16.75
N PHE A 132 -9.48 -6.47 -16.11
CA PHE A 132 -10.80 -6.30 -16.71
C PHE A 132 -10.75 -5.47 -18.01
N ALA A 133 -10.05 -4.32 -18.00
CA ALA A 133 -9.90 -3.49 -19.20
C ALA A 133 -9.19 -4.24 -20.34
N ALA A 134 -8.15 -5.03 -20.02
CA ALA A 134 -7.44 -5.85 -21.00
C ALA A 134 -8.30 -7.01 -21.54
N TRP A 135 -9.14 -7.60 -20.67
CA TRP A 135 -10.12 -8.59 -21.08
C TRP A 135 -11.13 -7.97 -22.05
N ASN A 136 -11.69 -6.81 -21.71
CA ASN A 136 -12.67 -6.11 -22.54
C ASN A 136 -12.11 -5.81 -23.95
N ASP A 137 -10.90 -5.26 -24.05
CA ASP A 137 -10.25 -4.97 -25.34
C ASP A 137 -10.15 -6.19 -26.27
N LYS A 138 -9.89 -7.39 -25.71
CA LYS A 138 -9.81 -8.64 -26.49
C LYS A 138 -11.17 -9.11 -27.01
N HIS A 139 -12.26 -8.71 -26.34
CA HIS A 139 -13.61 -9.16 -26.66
C HIS A 139 -14.38 -8.13 -27.52
N ILE A 140 -13.89 -6.90 -27.64
CA ILE A 140 -14.40 -5.89 -28.56
C ILE A 140 -13.95 -6.23 -30.00
N LYS A 141 -14.78 -7.00 -30.72
CA LYS A 141 -14.54 -7.41 -32.11
C LYS A 141 -15.27 -6.53 -33.12
N LYS A 142 -14.88 -6.60 -34.40
CA LYS A 142 -15.59 -5.93 -35.50
C LYS A 142 -17.01 -6.53 -35.62
N GLY A 143 -18.04 -5.68 -35.58
CA GLY A 143 -19.44 -6.09 -35.64
C GLY A 143 -20.12 -6.31 -34.27
N VAL A 144 -19.45 -5.99 -33.16
CA VAL A 144 -20.08 -5.98 -31.83
C VAL A 144 -20.89 -4.69 -31.65
N ASP A 145 -22.14 -4.83 -31.18
CA ASP A 145 -22.98 -3.70 -30.82
C ASP A 145 -22.34 -2.86 -29.70
N HIS A 146 -22.53 -1.54 -29.75
CA HIS A 146 -21.97 -0.61 -28.76
C HIS A 146 -20.44 -0.63 -28.61
N LYS A 147 -19.71 -0.99 -29.68
CA LYS A 147 -18.24 -1.00 -29.71
C LYS A 147 -17.59 0.25 -29.10
N GLU A 148 -18.10 1.43 -29.44
CA GLU A 148 -17.58 2.71 -28.95
C GLU A 148 -17.75 2.83 -27.42
N SER A 149 -18.94 2.53 -26.91
CA SER A 149 -19.21 2.54 -25.46
C SER A 149 -18.34 1.54 -24.71
N LEU A 150 -18.17 0.32 -25.23
CA LEU A 150 -17.30 -0.70 -24.61
C LEU A 150 -15.82 -0.26 -24.59
N THR A 151 -15.38 0.41 -25.66
CA THR A 151 -14.02 0.98 -25.74
C THR A 151 -13.86 2.10 -24.70
N ALA A 152 -14.85 2.99 -24.57
CA ALA A 152 -14.86 4.05 -23.57
C ALA A 152 -14.82 3.49 -22.13
N VAL A 153 -15.58 2.43 -21.84
CA VAL A 153 -15.53 1.73 -20.54
C VAL A 153 -14.14 1.17 -20.26
N SER A 154 -13.47 0.59 -21.26
CA SER A 154 -12.10 0.09 -21.12
C SER A 154 -11.09 1.20 -20.78
N HIS A 155 -11.23 2.38 -21.40
CA HIS A 155 -10.42 3.55 -21.06
C HIS A 155 -10.74 4.10 -19.66
N ALA A 156 -12.02 4.20 -19.31
CA ALA A 156 -12.47 4.64 -17.99
C ALA A 156 -11.94 3.71 -16.89
N ALA A 157 -11.96 2.40 -17.11
CA ALA A 157 -11.38 1.40 -16.19
C ALA A 157 -9.88 1.64 -15.96
N ARG A 158 -9.09 1.93 -17.02
CA ARG A 158 -7.68 2.30 -16.85
C ARG A 158 -7.49 3.61 -16.07
N GLY A 159 -8.34 4.59 -16.30
CA GLY A 159 -8.37 5.84 -15.53
C GLY A 159 -8.67 5.58 -14.06
N PHE A 160 -9.65 4.73 -13.76
CA PHE A 160 -10.01 4.34 -12.41
C PHE A 160 -8.89 3.57 -11.71
N ALA A 161 -8.20 2.65 -12.40
CA ALA A 161 -7.01 1.98 -11.86
C ALA A 161 -5.91 2.99 -11.46
N ALA A 162 -5.72 4.07 -12.23
CA ALA A 162 -4.79 5.13 -11.86
C ALA A 162 -5.26 5.95 -10.65
N LEU A 163 -6.57 6.11 -10.43
CA LEU A 163 -7.12 6.75 -9.23
C LEU A 163 -6.93 5.87 -7.98
N LEU A 164 -7.12 4.55 -8.11
CA LEU A 164 -6.87 3.61 -7.01
C LEU A 164 -5.42 3.71 -6.52
N ARG A 165 -4.43 3.80 -7.43
CA ARG A 165 -3.02 4.01 -7.06
C ARG A 165 -2.72 5.33 -6.36
N LYS A 166 -3.61 6.33 -6.48
CA LYS A 166 -3.51 7.61 -5.77
C LYS A 166 -4.21 7.58 -4.40
N GLY A 167 -4.70 6.43 -3.97
CA GLY A 167 -5.42 6.29 -2.70
C GLY A 167 -6.85 6.82 -2.74
N VAL A 168 -7.41 7.09 -3.92
CA VAL A 168 -8.83 7.47 -4.03
C VAL A 168 -9.65 6.22 -3.72
N GLN A 169 -10.30 6.22 -2.55
CA GLN A 169 -11.23 5.16 -2.19
C GLN A 169 -12.51 5.28 -2.99
N SER A 170 -13.03 4.12 -3.41
CA SER A 170 -14.34 3.94 -4.07
C SER A 170 -15.49 4.12 -3.10
#